data_AF-A0A7J4LDP1-F1
#
_entry.id   AF-A0A7J4LDP1-F1
#
_cell.length_a   1.000
_cell.length_b   1.000
_cell.length_c   1.000
_cell.angle_alpha   90.00
_cell.angle_beta   90.00
_cell.angle_gamma   90.00
#
_symmetry.space_group_name_H-M   'P 1'
#
loop_
_entity.id
_entity.type
_entity.pdbx_description
1 polymer ?
#
loop_
_entity_poly.entity_id
_entity_poly.type
_entity_poly.pdbx_seq_one_letter_code
_entity_poly.pdbx_strand_id
1 'polypeptide(L)'
;MTDIEYGDLVRIKKDGIEYCGIVMPSTTDDTTVLKLDNGYNIGVNIDEKTYVDRIKSKKNIGVSISNNKNQNHIVGLNEYYDNDLTGEKTTKRKDLPNVSVIFTGGTIASRIDYNTGAVTSQVKADELIR
;
A
#
# COMPACT_ATOMS: atom_id res chain seq x y z
N MET A 1 12.70 23.33 -1.09
CA MET A 1 11.62 22.41 -0.66
C MET A 1 12.24 21.08 -0.34
N THR A 2 11.85 20.45 0.77
CA THR A 2 12.27 19.08 1.08
C THR A 2 11.69 18.17 0.00
N ASP A 3 12.54 17.52 -0.79
CA ASP A 3 12.10 16.50 -1.76
C ASP A 3 11.41 15.40 -0.95
N ILE A 4 10.08 15.31 -1.01
CA ILE A 4 9.28 14.24 -0.40
C ILE A 4 8.81 13.30 -1.51
N GLU A 5 8.81 12.01 -1.25
CA GLU A 5 8.45 10.99 -2.22
C GLU A 5 7.23 10.18 -1.75
N TYR A 6 6.51 9.60 -2.71
CA TYR A 6 5.44 8.63 -2.41
C TYR A 6 5.93 7.54 -1.44
N GLY A 7 5.20 7.35 -0.34
CA GLY A 7 5.46 6.36 0.70
C GLY A 7 6.33 6.88 1.87
N ASP A 8 6.80 8.12 1.83
CA ASP A 8 7.46 8.74 2.98
C ASP A 8 6.44 9.07 4.08
N LEU A 9 6.86 8.95 5.34
CA LEU A 9 6.14 9.51 6.47
C LEU A 9 6.56 10.97 6.65
N VAL A 10 5.60 11.88 6.54
CA VAL A 10 5.86 13.32 6.60
C VAL A 10 4.95 14.01 7.60
N ARG A 11 5.40 15.18 8.05
CA ARG A 11 4.65 16.12 8.86
C ARG A 11 4.52 17.42 8.08
N ILE A 12 3.29 17.87 7.88
CA ILE A 12 2.98 19.11 7.17
C ILE A 12 2.32 20.07 8.16
N LYS A 13 2.82 21.31 8.24
CA LYS A 13 2.19 22.39 8.99
C LYS A 13 1.73 23.49 8.04
N LYS A 14 0.43 23.82 8.10
CA LYS A 14 -0.20 24.86 7.29
C LYS A 14 -1.32 25.53 8.08
N ASP A 15 -1.39 26.86 8.04
CA ASP A 15 -2.43 27.66 8.70
C ASP A 15 -2.63 27.34 10.20
N GLY A 16 -1.54 26.98 10.89
CA GLY A 16 -1.56 26.60 12.31
C GLY A 16 -2.05 25.17 12.59
N ILE A 17 -2.42 24.41 11.55
CA ILE A 17 -2.80 23.00 11.64
C ILE A 17 -1.61 22.12 11.26
N GLU A 18 -1.45 21.01 11.97
CA GLU A 18 -0.40 20.02 11.74
C GLU A 18 -1.03 18.70 11.31
N TYR A 19 -0.55 18.15 10.20
CA TYR A 19 -0.92 16.85 9.67
C TYR A 19 0.29 15.93 9.68
N CYS A 20 0.10 14.67 10.05
CA CYS A 20 1.13 13.64 9.98
C CYS A 20 0.56 12.43 9.23
N GLY A 21 1.26 11.94 8.21
CA GLY A 21 0.77 10.84 7.40
C GLY A 21 1.76 10.37 6.34
N ILE A 22 1.40 9.28 5.67
CA ILE A 22 2.18 8.72 4.56
C ILE A 22 1.83 9.48 3.28
N VAL A 23 2.83 9.93 2.53
CA VAL A 23 2.62 10.56 1.23
C VAL A 23 2.03 9.54 0.25
N MET A 24 0.86 9.85 -0.29
CA MET A 24 0.17 9.05 -1.29
C MET A 24 0.39 9.64 -2.69
N PRO A 25 0.22 8.83 -3.77
CA PRO A 25 0.29 9.36 -5.12
C PRO A 25 -0.80 10.42 -5.29
N SER A 26 -0.42 11.55 -5.87
CA SER A 26 -1.35 12.60 -6.27
C SER A 26 -1.57 12.57 -7.78
N THR A 27 -2.75 12.96 -8.20
CA THR A 27 -3.07 13.18 -9.63
C THR A 27 -2.79 14.62 -10.06
N THR A 28 -2.40 15.50 -9.14
CA THR A 28 -2.09 16.92 -9.39
C THR A 28 -0.78 17.31 -8.70
N ASP A 29 -0.01 18.17 -9.36
CA ASP A 29 1.33 18.55 -8.88
C ASP A 29 1.28 19.45 -7.64
N ASP A 30 0.25 20.28 -7.50
CA ASP A 30 0.14 21.29 -6.42
C ASP A 30 -0.47 20.75 -5.11
N THR A 31 -0.98 19.51 -5.13
CA THR A 31 -1.64 18.90 -3.97
C THR A 31 -0.88 17.66 -3.55
N THR A 32 -0.38 17.66 -2.32
CA THR A 32 0.14 16.45 -1.69
C THR A 32 -1.00 15.72 -1.00
N VAL A 33 -1.17 14.44 -1.31
CA VAL A 33 -2.14 13.58 -0.60
C VAL A 33 -1.43 12.88 0.55
N LEU A 34 -1.99 12.94 1.75
CA LEU A 34 -1.52 12.20 2.92
C LEU A 34 -2.54 11.15 3.33
N LYS A 35 -2.08 9.94 3.61
CA LYS A 35 -2.84 8.95 4.37
C LYS A 35 -2.53 9.08 5.85
N LEU A 36 -3.54 9.47 6.61
CA LEU A 36 -3.47 9.60 8.05
C LEU A 36 -3.48 8.21 8.71
N ASP A 37 -3.04 8.15 9.97
CA ASP A 37 -3.05 6.93 10.79
C ASP A 37 -4.46 6.34 11.00
N ASN A 38 -5.49 7.20 11.00
CA ASN A 38 -6.89 6.81 11.07
C ASN A 38 -7.46 6.21 9.76
N GLY A 39 -6.63 6.10 8.71
CA GLY A 39 -6.99 5.50 7.42
C GLY A 39 -7.62 6.45 6.40
N TYR A 40 -7.92 7.71 6.76
CA TYR A 40 -8.43 8.71 5.82
C TYR A 40 -7.30 9.32 4.97
N ASN A 41 -7.64 9.66 3.73
CA ASN A 41 -6.78 10.42 2.85
C ASN A 41 -7.19 11.90 2.87
N ILE A 42 -6.22 12.81 2.97
CA ILE A 42 -6.43 14.25 2.88
C ILE A 42 -5.55 14.84 1.78
N GLY A 43 -6.06 15.86 1.08
CA GLY A 43 -5.28 16.65 0.14
C GLY A 43 -4.82 17.95 0.80
N VAL A 44 -3.52 18.23 0.75
CA VAL A 44 -2.94 19.48 1.26
C VAL A 44 -2.28 20.20 0.09
N ASN A 45 -2.76 21.40 -0.21
CA ASN A 45 -2.13 22.28 -1.20
C ASN A 45 -0.81 22.82 -0.63
N ILE A 46 0.29 22.59 -1.33
CA ILE A 46 1.63 23.01 -0.88
C ILE A 46 1.96 24.35 -1.52
N ASP A 47 2.18 25.36 -0.68
CA ASP A 47 2.57 26.70 -1.10
C ASP A 47 3.80 27.18 -0.30
N GLU A 48 4.24 28.41 -0.55
CA GLU A 48 5.40 29.02 0.12
C GLU A 48 5.25 29.15 1.65
N LYS A 49 4.02 29.09 2.17
CA LYS A 49 3.73 29.20 3.62
C LYS A 49 3.63 27.82 4.29
N THR A 50 3.79 26.75 3.51
CA THR A 50 3.64 25.39 4.00
C THR A 50 4.99 24.84 4.47
N TYR A 51 5.06 24.40 5.73
CA TYR A 51 6.25 23.74 6.26
C TYR A 51 6.10 22.22 6.16
N VAL A 52 7.11 21.55 5.59
CA VAL A 52 7.12 20.10 5.37
C VAL A 52 8.39 19.49 5.96
N ASP A 53 8.22 18.53 6.87
CA ASP A 53 9.29 17.78 7.50
C ASP A 53 9.15 16.28 7.19
N ARG A 54 10.23 15.66 6.70
CA ARG A 54 10.26 14.22 6.41
C ARG A 54 10.70 13.48 7.66
N ILE A 55 9.76 12.79 8.30
CA ILE A 55 10.01 12.00 9.51
C ILE A 55 10.75 10.71 9.13
N LYS A 56 10.31 10.00 8.08
CA LYS A 56 10.89 8.71 7.68
C LYS A 56 10.79 8.52 6.17
N SER A 57 11.91 8.13 5.54
CA SER A 57 11.92 7.80 4.11
C SER A 57 11.41 6.38 3.84
N LYS A 58 10.74 6.18 2.71
CA LYS A 58 10.33 4.89 2.15
C LYS A 58 11.46 3.84 2.11
N LYS A 59 12.71 4.24 1.83
CA LYS A 59 13.87 3.30 1.85
C LYS A 59 14.17 2.75 3.25
N ASN A 60 13.95 3.55 4.29
CA ASN A 60 14.11 3.14 5.69
C ASN A 60 12.85 2.48 6.28
N ILE A 61 11.83 2.29 5.45
CA ILE A 61 10.58 1.58 5.75
C ILE A 61 10.64 0.10 5.30
N GLY A 62 11.81 -0.39 4.85
CA GLY A 62 12.08 -1.82 4.73
C GLY A 62 13.08 -2.28 5.79
N VAL A 63 12.76 -3.30 6.58
CA VAL A 63 13.81 -4.12 7.22
C VAL A 63 13.55 -5.58 6.93
N SER A 64 14.55 -6.20 6.30
CA SER A 64 14.67 -7.63 6.04
C SER A 64 15.59 -8.29 7.08
N ILE A 65 15.23 -9.51 7.47
CA ILE A 65 15.99 -10.59 8.15
C ILE A 65 16.16 -10.53 9.69
N SER A 66 15.58 -11.53 10.36
CA SER A 66 16.27 -12.27 11.44
C SER A 66 16.08 -13.78 11.26
N ASN A 67 17.20 -14.48 11.06
CA ASN A 67 17.30 -15.91 11.36
C ASN A 67 17.39 -16.08 12.88
N ASN A 68 16.46 -16.87 13.43
CA ASN A 68 16.48 -17.58 14.72
C ASN A 68 16.53 -16.79 16.06
N LYS A 69 15.48 -17.06 16.86
CA LYS A 69 15.44 -17.34 18.31
C LYS A 69 16.12 -16.32 19.25
N ASN A 70 15.53 -15.15 19.38
CA ASN A 70 15.02 -14.60 20.66
C ASN A 70 14.88 -13.09 20.55
N GLN A 71 13.61 -12.67 20.43
CA GLN A 71 13.03 -11.40 20.86
C GLN A 71 13.70 -10.10 20.35
N ASN A 72 13.02 -9.49 19.37
CA ASN A 72 12.56 -8.09 19.37
C ASN A 72 11.55 -7.94 18.21
N HIS A 73 10.27 -7.71 18.51
CA HIS A 73 9.21 -7.67 17.49
C HIS A 73 9.03 -6.23 16.99
N ILE A 74 9.57 -5.94 15.81
CA ILE A 74 9.21 -4.77 15.01
C ILE A 74 8.51 -5.31 13.76
N VAL A 75 7.21 -5.03 13.62
CA VAL A 75 6.39 -5.47 12.49
C VAL A 75 6.82 -4.67 11.25
N GLY A 76 7.46 -5.34 10.29
CA GLY A 76 7.93 -4.70 9.06
C GLY A 76 6.78 -4.51 8.05
N LEU A 77 6.79 -3.39 7.32
CA LEU A 77 5.83 -3.15 6.23
C LEU A 77 5.92 -4.21 5.12
N ASN A 78 7.05 -4.91 4.99
CA ASN A 78 7.26 -5.96 3.98
C ASN A 78 6.67 -7.32 4.36
N GLU A 79 6.48 -7.63 5.65
CA GLU A 79 5.70 -8.82 6.03
C GLU A 79 4.21 -8.62 5.68
N TYR A 80 3.73 -7.38 5.63
CA TYR A 80 2.33 -7.09 5.33
C TYR A 80 1.93 -7.38 3.87
N TYR A 81 2.84 -7.24 2.89
CA TYR A 81 2.52 -7.44 1.47
C TYR A 81 2.51 -8.91 1.02
N ASP A 82 3.11 -9.83 1.79
CA ASP A 82 3.26 -11.24 1.39
C ASP A 82 2.42 -12.22 2.22
N ASN A 83 1.82 -11.79 3.35
CA ASN A 83 1.24 -12.72 4.33
C ASN A 83 -0.07 -13.42 3.89
N ASP A 84 -0.72 -12.98 2.82
CA ASP A 84 -1.95 -13.62 2.30
C ASP A 84 -1.70 -14.68 1.21
N LEU A 85 -0.43 -14.95 0.87
CA LEU A 85 -0.04 -15.90 -0.18
C LEU A 85 -0.08 -17.38 0.24
N THR A 86 -0.52 -17.71 1.44
CA THR A 86 -0.73 -19.10 1.87
C THR A 86 -2.06 -19.64 1.32
N GLY A 87 -2.19 -19.69 0.01
CA GLY A 87 -3.31 -20.37 -0.63
C GLY A 87 -3.20 -21.86 -0.48
N GLU A 88 -4.23 -22.50 0.06
CA GLU A 88 -4.46 -23.91 -0.22
C GLU A 88 -4.45 -24.11 -1.74
N LYS A 89 -3.58 -25.00 -2.22
CA LYS A 89 -3.56 -25.38 -3.64
C LYS A 89 -4.91 -26.01 -3.96
N THR A 90 -5.67 -25.38 -4.86
CA THR A 90 -6.98 -25.93 -5.25
C THR A 90 -6.79 -27.25 -6.00
N THR A 91 -7.53 -28.28 -5.59
CA THR A 91 -7.52 -29.58 -6.27
C THR A 91 -8.55 -29.59 -7.40
N LYS A 92 -8.10 -29.84 -8.63
CA LYS A 92 -8.97 -29.93 -9.80
C LYS A 92 -9.96 -31.09 -9.68
N ARG A 93 -11.26 -30.78 -9.73
CA ARG A 93 -12.35 -31.75 -9.82
C ARG A 93 -12.37 -32.41 -11.20
N LYS A 94 -12.37 -33.74 -11.25
CA LYS A 94 -12.30 -34.53 -12.51
C LYS A 94 -13.67 -34.65 -13.21
N ASP A 95 -14.75 -34.46 -12.47
CA ASP A 95 -16.14 -34.56 -12.89
C ASP A 95 -16.69 -33.28 -13.55
N LEU A 96 -15.94 -32.18 -13.49
CA LEU A 96 -16.36 -30.90 -14.04
C LEU A 96 -15.75 -30.61 -15.42
N PRO A 97 -16.45 -29.87 -16.29
CA PRO A 97 -15.91 -29.45 -17.57
C PRO A 97 -14.73 -28.48 -17.40
N ASN A 98 -13.78 -28.53 -18.33
CA ASN A 98 -12.71 -27.54 -18.41
C ASN A 98 -13.25 -26.25 -19.02
N VAL A 99 -13.07 -25.15 -18.30
CA VAL A 99 -13.41 -23.80 -18.78
C VAL A 99 -12.13 -22.98 -18.78
N SER A 100 -11.86 -22.32 -19.91
CA SER A 100 -10.77 -21.35 -20.03
C SER A 100 -11.34 -19.94 -19.95
N VAL A 101 -10.72 -19.10 -19.12
CA VAL A 101 -11.05 -17.66 -19.01
C VAL A 101 -9.92 -16.88 -19.67
N ILE A 102 -10.27 -16.06 -20.67
CA ILE A 102 -9.31 -15.19 -21.37
C ILE A 102 -9.55 -13.76 -20.89
N PHE A 103 -8.51 -13.12 -20.37
CA PHE A 103 -8.57 -11.74 -19.91
C PHE A 103 -8.30 -10.79 -21.09
N THR A 104 -9.26 -9.94 -21.40
CA THR A 104 -9.19 -8.94 -22.49
C THR A 104 -9.15 -7.50 -21.99
N GLY A 105 -9.04 -7.29 -20.66
CA GLY A 105 -8.96 -5.98 -20.02
C GLY A 105 -10.06 -5.73 -18.98
N GLY A 106 -11.19 -6.45 -19.07
CA GLY A 106 -12.21 -6.46 -18.01
C GLY A 106 -11.69 -7.14 -16.74
N THR A 107 -11.76 -6.45 -15.60
CA THR A 107 -11.41 -7.01 -14.29
C THR A 107 -12.63 -7.64 -13.64
N ILE A 108 -12.56 -8.95 -13.35
CA ILE A 108 -13.64 -9.72 -12.70
C ILE A 108 -13.30 -10.16 -11.26
N ALA A 109 -12.05 -9.96 -10.85
CA ALA A 109 -11.56 -10.20 -9.50
C ALA A 109 -10.42 -9.24 -9.18
N SER A 110 -10.35 -8.78 -7.93
CA SER A 110 -9.34 -7.85 -7.47
C SER A 110 -9.04 -8.06 -6.00
N ARG A 111 -7.90 -7.53 -5.55
CA ARG A 111 -7.52 -7.47 -4.13
C ARG A 111 -7.31 -6.01 -3.74
N ILE A 112 -7.78 -5.69 -2.54
CA ILE A 112 -7.60 -4.38 -1.93
C ILE A 112 -6.49 -4.48 -0.89
N ASP A 113 -5.48 -3.63 -0.99
CA ASP A 113 -4.56 -3.37 0.10
C ASP A 113 -5.12 -2.22 0.95
N TYR A 114 -5.62 -2.52 2.15
CA TYR A 114 -6.22 -1.51 3.03
C TYR A 114 -5.21 -0.50 3.60
N ASN A 115 -3.91 -0.83 3.63
CA ASN A 115 -2.90 0.09 4.11
C ASN A 115 -2.59 1.17 3.09
N THR A 116 -2.59 0.84 1.80
CA THR A 116 -2.38 1.85 0.73
C THR A 116 -3.68 2.34 0.11
N GLY A 117 -4.77 1.59 0.23
CA GLY A 117 -6.00 1.78 -0.56
C GLY A 117 -5.86 1.34 -2.02
N ALA A 118 -4.74 0.73 -2.41
CA ALA A 118 -4.52 0.28 -3.77
C ALA A 118 -5.41 -0.93 -4.11
N VAL A 119 -5.85 -1.00 -5.37
CA VAL A 119 -6.61 -2.12 -5.91
C VAL A 119 -5.79 -2.78 -7.01
N THR A 120 -5.57 -4.09 -6.90
CA THR A 120 -4.81 -4.87 -7.89
C THR A 120 -5.69 -5.94 -8.52
N SER A 121 -5.64 -6.04 -9.86
CA SER A 121 -6.37 -7.06 -10.61
C SER A 121 -5.80 -8.45 -10.34
N GLN A 122 -6.67 -9.45 -10.18
CA GLN A 122 -6.28 -10.85 -10.02
C GLN A 122 -6.52 -11.60 -11.32
N VAL A 123 -5.50 -12.33 -11.78
CA VAL A 123 -5.52 -13.01 -13.10
C VAL A 123 -5.29 -14.52 -13.00
N LYS A 124 -4.83 -15.01 -11.84
CA LYS A 124 -4.60 -16.45 -11.67
C LYS A 124 -5.90 -17.15 -11.28
N ALA A 125 -6.07 -18.38 -11.77
CA ALA A 125 -7.24 -19.21 -11.43
C ALA A 125 -7.43 -19.34 -9.91
N ASP A 126 -6.37 -19.61 -9.15
CA ASP A 126 -6.45 -19.73 -7.69
C ASP A 126 -6.84 -18.43 -6.99
N GLU A 127 -6.62 -17.26 -7.61
CA GLU A 127 -7.01 -15.96 -7.06
C GLU A 127 -8.48 -15.61 -7.37
N LEU A 128 -9.08 -16.23 -8.41
CA LEU A 128 -10.50 -16.03 -8.76
C LEU A 128 -11.46 -16.79 -7.84
N ILE A 129 -10.98 -17.83 -7.17
CA ILE A 129 -11.81 -18.77 -6.39
C ILE A 129 -11.69 -18.47 -4.89
N ARG A 130 -11.08 -17.35 -4.52
CA ARG A 130 -10.87 -16.91 -3.13
C ARG A 130 -11.87 -15.86 -2.68
#